data_AF-A0A0S9DDH3-F1
#
_entry.id   AF-A0A0S9DDH3-F1
#
_cell.length_a   1.000
_cell.length_b   1.000
_cell.length_c   1.000
_cell.angle_alpha   90.00
_cell.angle_beta   90.00
_cell.angle_gamma   90.00
#
_symmetry.space_group_name_H-M   'P 1'
#
loop_
_entity.id
_entity.type
_entity.pdbx_description
1 polymer ?
#
loop_
_entity_poly.entity_id
_entity_poly.type
_entity_poly.pdbx_seq_one_letter_code
_entity_poly.pdbx_strand_id
1 'polypeptide(L)' 'MQNPADLLASLPLSTRVVVRRRDGDGFSDSLGDLVALDPGSCTVRTRRGDVVVPLADITAARAVPPPPPRRAPRR' A
#
# COMPACT_ATOMS: atom_id res chain seq x y z
N MET A 1 -17.14 -5.76 7.05
CA MET A 1 -15.83 -5.78 6.35
C MET A 1 -15.57 -4.38 5.85
N GLN A 2 -14.47 -3.75 6.24
CA GLN A 2 -14.16 -2.38 5.83
C GLN A 2 -13.72 -2.38 4.36
N ASN A 3 -14.34 -1.54 3.53
CA ASN A 3 -13.94 -1.37 2.13
C ASN A 3 -12.48 -0.86 2.11
N PRO A 4 -11.57 -1.49 1.32
CA PRO A 4 -10.20 -1.04 1.21
C PRO A 4 -10.04 0.44 0.83
N ALA A 5 -10.91 0.97 -0.03
CA ALA A 5 -10.87 2.38 -0.43
C ALA A 5 -11.17 3.32 0.75
N ASP A 6 -12.19 3.00 1.55
CA ASP A 6 -12.55 3.78 2.73
C ASP A 6 -11.44 3.76 3.78
N LEU A 7 -10.76 2.62 3.94
CA LEU A 7 -9.58 2.52 4.80
C LEU A 7 -8.49 3.47 4.31
N LEU A 8 -8.13 3.43 3.02
CA LEU A 8 -7.08 4.29 2.47
C LEU A 8 -7.44 5.77 2.59
N ALA A 9 -8.71 6.14 2.40
CA ALA A 9 -9.21 7.51 2.58
C ALA A 9 -9.14 8.00 4.03
N SER A 10 -9.18 7.10 5.01
CA SER A 10 -9.06 7.43 6.43
C SER A 10 -7.63 7.63 6.92
N LEU A 11 -6.62 7.23 6.12
CA LEU A 11 -5.22 7.29 6.51
C LEU A 11 -4.56 8.59 6.04
N PRO A 12 -3.69 9.21 6.86
CA PRO A 12 -2.86 10.30 6.40
C PRO A 12 -1.94 9.85 5.25
N LEU A 13 -1.65 10.76 4.32
CA LEU A 13 -0.56 10.55 3.36
C LEU A 13 0.77 10.35 4.11
N SER A 14 1.70 9.65 3.48
CA SER A 14 2.95 9.11 4.04
C SER A 14 2.75 7.96 5.04
N THR A 15 1.51 7.49 5.27
CA THR A 15 1.29 6.26 6.05
C THR A 15 1.81 5.06 5.28
N ARG A 16 2.60 4.21 5.95
CA ARG A 16 3.05 2.95 5.37
C ARG A 16 1.90 1.97 5.27
N VAL A 17 1.62 1.48 4.07
CA VAL A 17 0.50 0.59 3.77
C VAL A 17 0.95 -0.59 2.91
N VAL A 18 0.19 -1.67 2.98
CA VAL A 18 0.19 -2.71 1.95
C VAL A 18 -1.15 -2.65 1.22
N VAL A 19 -1.09 -2.62 -0.10
CA VAL A 19 -2.25 -2.65 -1.00
C VAL A 19 -2.13 -3.88 -1.88
N ARG A 20 -3.10 -4.79 -1.76
CA ARG A 20 -3.24 -5.94 -2.65
C ARG A 20 -4.17 -5.57 -3.79
N ARG A 21 -3.73 -5.82 -5.02
CA ARG A 21 -4.52 -5.63 -6.24
C ARG A 21 -4.65 -6.93 -7.03
N ARG A 22 -5.70 -7.02 -7.85
CA ARG A 22 -5.78 -7.98 -8.95
C ARG A 22 -4.76 -7.61 -10.03
N ASP A 23 -4.15 -8.62 -10.63
CA ASP A 23 -3.15 -8.46 -11.70
C ASP A 23 -3.29 -9.65 -12.65
N GLY A 24 -4.06 -9.47 -13.73
CA GLY A 24 -4.52 -10.56 -14.59
C GLY A 24 -5.29 -11.63 -13.79
N ASP A 25 -4.86 -12.88 -13.91
CA ASP A 25 -5.43 -14.03 -13.18
C ASP A 25 -4.90 -14.15 -11.73
N GLY A 26 -4.04 -13.23 -11.30
CA GLY A 26 -3.36 -13.29 -10.01
C GLY A 26 -3.59 -12.07 -9.11
N PHE A 27 -2.77 -12.00 -8.06
CA PHE A 27 -2.74 -10.88 -7.12
C PHE A 27 -1.30 -10.42 -6.88
N SER A 28 -1.14 -9.12 -6.74
CA SER A 28 0.14 -8.48 -6.45
C SER A 28 0.01 -7.49 -5.30
N ASP A 29 1.04 -7.44 -4.45
CA ASP A 29 1.08 -6.57 -3.27
C ASP A 29 2.04 -5.40 -3.49
N SER A 30 1.55 -4.18 -3.27
CA SER A 30 2.34 -2.94 -3.23
C SER A 30 2.54 -2.53 -1.78
N LEU A 31 3.78 -2.59 -1.30
CA LEU A 31 4.15 -2.20 0.07
C LEU A 31 5.03 -0.94 0.02
N GLY A 32 4.57 0.12 0.68
CA GLY A 32 5.25 1.41 0.66
C GLY A 32 4.44 2.49 1.37
N ASP A 33 4.75 3.74 1.09
CA ASP A 33 4.06 4.87 1.69
C ASP A 33 2.93 5.35 0.79
N LEU A 34 1.73 5.59 1.34
CA LEU A 34 0.61 6.15 0.60
C LEU A 34 0.90 7.62 0.28
N VAL A 35 1.23 7.95 -0.97
CA VAL A 35 1.66 9.30 -1.35
C VAL A 35 0.59 10.10 -2.08
N ALA A 36 -0.42 9.44 -2.63
CA ALA A 36 -1.59 10.09 -3.21
C ALA A 36 -2.82 9.18 -3.08
N LEU A 37 -3.99 9.81 -2.97
CA LEU A 37 -5.28 9.16 -3.07
C LEU A 37 -6.22 10.08 -3.85
N ASP A 38 -6.70 9.56 -4.97
CA ASP A 38 -7.62 10.22 -5.88
C ASP A 38 -8.94 9.42 -5.94
N PRO A 39 -10.02 9.99 -6.52
CA PRO A 39 -11.31 9.29 -6.59
C PRO A 39 -11.27 7.92 -7.30
N GLY A 40 -10.29 7.67 -8.17
CA GLY A 40 -10.17 6.44 -8.96
C GLY A 40 -8.94 5.59 -8.67
N SER A 41 -7.95 6.10 -7.93
CA SER A 41 -6.69 5.40 -7.69
C SER A 41 -6.01 5.83 -6.40
N CYS A 42 -5.14 4.96 -5.88
CA CYS A 42 -4.13 5.37 -4.89
C CYS A 42 -2.73 5.19 -5.47
N THR A 43 -1.78 5.98 -5.00
CA THR A 43 -0.36 5.84 -5.33
C THR A 43 0.44 5.42 -4.10
N VAL A 44 1.15 4.31 -4.20
CA VAL A 44 2.04 3.79 -3.16
C VAL A 44 3.49 3.96 -3.60
N ARG A 45 4.26 4.75 -2.86
CA ARG A 45 5.71 4.88 -3.05
C ARG A 45 6.43 3.68 -2.49
N THR A 46 6.81 2.76 -3.37
CA THR A 46 7.55 1.55 -3.00
C THR A 46 9.05 1.75 -3.12
N ARG A 47 9.84 0.78 -2.65
CA ARG A 47 11.30 0.79 -2.85
C ARG A 47 11.74 0.71 -4.31
N ARG A 48 10.86 0.28 -5.22
CA ARG A 48 11.14 0.14 -6.66
C ARG A 48 10.60 1.31 -7.49
N GLY A 49 10.00 2.30 -6.85
CA GLY A 49 9.30 3.41 -7.50
C GLY A 49 7.84 3.52 -7.08
N ASP A 50 7.16 4.52 -7.61
CA ASP A 50 5.76 4.79 -7.35
C ASP A 50 4.87 3.81 -8.13
N VAL A 51 3.89 3.23 -7.44
CA VAL A 51 2.92 2.30 -8.02
C VAL A 51 1.54 2.90 -7.91
N VAL A 52 0.93 3.22 -9.05
CA VAL A 52 -0.47 3.64 -9.14
C VAL A 52 -1.34 2.39 -9.19
N VAL A 53 -2.36 2.34 -8.34
CA VAL A 53 -3.30 1.22 -8.24
C VAL A 53 -4.73 1.76 -8.42
N PRO A 54 -5.46 1.33 -9.46
CA PRO A 54 -6.89 1.64 -9.58
C PRO A 54 -7.66 1.08 -8.38
N LEU A 55 -8.56 1.88 -7.79
CA LEU A 55 -9.33 1.44 -6.62
C LEU A 55 -10.21 0.21 -6.94
N ALA A 56 -10.66 0.09 -8.20
CA ALA A 56 -11.45 -1.04 -8.67
C ALA A 56 -10.69 -2.38 -8.63
N ASP A 57 -9.35 -2.35 -8.70
CA ASP A 57 -8.51 -3.55 -8.67
C ASP A 57 -8.09 -3.93 -7.25
N ILE A 58 -8.29 -3.05 -6.26
CA ILE A 58 -7.88 -3.29 -4.87
C ILE A 58 -8.80 -4.34 -4.25
N THR A 59 -8.19 -5.39 -3.71
CA THR A 59 -8.92 -6.45 -2.99
C THR A 59 -8.67 -6.44 -1.50
N ALA A 60 -7.55 -5.88 -1.05
CA ALA A 60 -7.27 -5.67 0.36
C ALA A 60 -6.31 -4.50 0.57
N ALA A 61 -6.46 -3.79 1.68
CA ALA A 61 -5.51 -2.79 2.14
C ALA A 61 -5.31 -2.91 3.65
N ARG A 62 -4.12 -2.56 4.14
CA ARG A 62 -3.82 -2.51 5.58
C ARG A 62 -2.72 -1.48 5.87
N ALA A 63 -2.87 -0.74 6.97
CA ALA A 63 -1.77 0.02 7.54
C ALA A 63 -0.69 -0.92 8.09
N VAL A 64 0.58 -0.61 7.82
CA VAL A 64 1.73 -1.42 8.17
C VAL A 64 2.61 -0.65 9.16
N PRO A 65 3.02 -1.26 10.28
CA PRO A 65 3.96 -0.62 11.19
C PRO A 65 5.28 -0.20 10.51
N PRO A 66 6.01 0.78 11.07
CA PRO A 66 7.34 1.14 10.58
C PRO A 66 8.26 -0.11 10.55
N PRO A 67 9.24 -0.16 9.63
CA PRO A 67 10.16 -1.30 9.57
C PRO A 67 10.84 -1.51 10.92
N PRO A 68 11.00 -2.77 11.38
CA PRO A 68 11.73 -3.02 12.60
C PRO A 68 13.17 -2.48 12.49
N PRO A 69 13.79 -2.07 13.61
CA PRO A 69 15.18 -1.62 13.61
C PRO A 69 16.09 -2.70 13.02
N ARG A 70 17.10 -2.28 12.24
CA ARG A 70 18.04 -3.19 11.61
C ARG A 70 18.82 -3.95 12.69
N ARG A 71 18.95 -5.28 12.55
CA ARG A 71 19.82 -6.07 13.43
C ARG A 71 21.28 -5.67 13.22
N ALA A 72 22.04 -5.57 14.31
CA ALA A 72 23.47 -5.37 14.25
C ALA A 72 24.16 -6.54 13.51
N PRO A 73 25.26 -6.30 12.76
CA PRO A 73 26.01 -7.37 12.13
C PRO A 73 26.53 -8.34 13.20
N ARG A 74 26.47 -9.64 12.91
CA ARG A 74 27.12 -10.66 13.74
C ARG A 74 28.63 -10.50 13.56
N ARG A 75 29.38 -10.35 14.66
CA ARG A 75 30.84 -10.41 14.66
C ARG A 75 31.30 -11.84 14.38
#